data_AF-A0A960E820-F1
#
_entry.id   AF-A0A960E820-F1
#
_cell.length_a   1.000
_cell.length_b   1.000
_cell.length_c   1.000
_cell.angle_alpha   90.00
_cell.angle_beta   90.00
_cell.angle_gamma   90.00
#
_symmetry.space_group_name_H-M   'P 1'
#
loop_
_entity.id
_entity.type
_entity.pdbx_description
1 polymer ?
#
loop_
_entity_poly.entity_id
_entity_poly.type
_entity_poly.pdbx_seq_one_letter_code
_entity_poly.pdbx_strand_id
1 'polypeptide(L)'
;MTTGAVAADHGATLGQVNPQDGAVPPTDDQTACTDPDGPADPPLGDGVEPPDDSSVGDAPPADLLDLDRIGRDLDGVESALRRLDDGTYWTDEVTGDPIPDEVLAADPVARRVEA
;
A
#
# COMPACT_ATOMS: atom_id res chain seq x y z
N MET A 1 -9.26 -29.77 60.77
CA MET A 1 -8.87 -28.48 61.38
C MET A 1 -8.26 -27.66 60.26
N THR A 2 -8.98 -26.61 59.83
CA THR A 2 -8.62 -25.74 58.70
C THR A 2 -8.30 -24.36 59.24
N THR A 3 -7.08 -23.91 58.99
CA THR A 3 -6.53 -22.57 59.23
C THR A 3 -5.69 -22.27 57.99
N GLY A 4 -5.67 -21.10 57.35
CA GLY A 4 -6.25 -19.79 57.58
C GLY A 4 -5.75 -18.89 56.44
N ALA A 5 -6.45 -17.78 56.18
CA ALA A 5 -6.13 -16.77 55.17
C ALA A 5 -4.91 -15.90 55.55
N VAL A 6 -4.31 -15.18 54.58
CA VAL A 6 -4.12 -13.69 54.57
C VAL A 6 -3.10 -13.20 53.52
N ALA A 7 -3.53 -12.12 52.85
CA ALA A 7 -2.82 -10.98 52.24
C ALA A 7 -2.01 -11.09 50.93
N ALA A 8 -2.32 -10.09 50.09
CA ALA A 8 -1.69 -9.65 48.85
C ALA A 8 -0.32 -9.01 49.09
N ASP A 9 0.57 -9.09 48.10
CA ASP A 9 1.80 -8.29 48.10
C ASP A 9 2.46 -8.12 46.71
N HIS A 10 2.63 -6.85 46.35
CA HIS A 10 3.63 -6.20 45.47
C HIS A 10 3.84 -6.57 43.97
N GLY A 11 3.30 -5.71 43.10
CA GLY A 11 4.06 -4.77 42.25
C GLY A 11 5.36 -5.18 41.51
N ALA A 12 5.27 -5.17 40.18
CA ALA A 12 6.21 -4.54 39.21
C ALA A 12 7.69 -5.00 39.04
N THR A 13 7.97 -5.40 37.79
CA THR A 13 9.16 -5.12 36.95
C THR A 13 10.50 -5.85 37.17
N LEU A 14 11.09 -6.23 36.02
CA LEU A 14 12.51 -6.46 35.64
C LEU A 14 12.61 -7.81 34.92
N GLY A 15 12.62 -7.85 33.59
CA GLY A 15 13.83 -7.51 32.84
C GLY A 15 14.81 -8.69 32.92
N GLN A 16 14.48 -9.82 32.28
CA GLN A 16 15.46 -10.91 32.15
C GLN A 16 16.56 -10.47 31.18
N VAL A 17 17.68 -10.05 31.77
CA VAL A 17 18.96 -9.86 31.12
C VAL A 17 19.46 -11.21 30.60
N ASN A 18 19.64 -11.32 29.29
CA ASN A 18 20.24 -12.50 28.68
C ASN A 18 21.76 -12.49 28.98
N PRO A 19 22.32 -13.53 29.63
CA PRO A 19 23.71 -13.55 30.12
C PRO A 19 24.78 -13.76 29.03
N GLN A 20 24.60 -13.20 27.84
CA GLN A 20 25.50 -13.45 26.70
C GLN A 20 26.33 -12.23 26.25
N ASP A 21 26.35 -11.17 27.05
CA ASP A 21 27.27 -10.06 26.82
C ASP A 21 28.65 -10.39 27.42
N GLY A 22 29.55 -10.93 26.58
CA GLY A 22 30.94 -11.11 26.98
C GLY A 22 31.76 -12.12 26.19
N ALA A 23 31.93 -11.91 24.87
CA ALA A 23 33.20 -12.13 24.16
C ALA A 23 33.05 -11.95 22.63
N VAL A 24 33.58 -10.86 22.10
CA VAL A 24 34.24 -10.83 20.77
C VAL A 24 35.73 -10.62 21.06
N PRO A 25 36.74 -11.14 20.31
CA PRO A 25 36.83 -11.28 18.83
C PRO A 25 37.74 -12.50 18.39
N PRO A 26 38.39 -12.60 17.20
CA PRO A 26 38.27 -11.88 15.93
C PRO A 26 37.99 -12.77 14.69
N THR A 27 37.56 -12.08 13.63
CA THR A 27 37.50 -12.40 12.20
C THR A 27 38.43 -13.52 11.70
N ASP A 28 37.86 -14.49 10.97
CA ASP A 28 38.26 -14.83 9.59
C ASP A 28 37.36 -15.96 9.02
N ASP A 29 37.07 -15.86 7.72
CA ASP A 29 36.52 -16.91 6.86
C ASP A 29 35.04 -17.34 7.06
N GLN A 30 34.11 -16.55 6.53
CA GLN A 30 32.87 -17.14 5.96
C GLN A 30 32.84 -16.84 4.47
N THR A 31 33.76 -17.48 3.77
CA THR A 31 33.65 -17.73 2.36
C THR A 31 32.53 -18.76 2.14
N ALA A 32 31.52 -18.38 1.36
CA ALA A 32 30.73 -19.24 0.49
C ALA A 32 29.88 -20.38 1.12
N CYS A 33 28.61 -20.06 1.35
CA CYS A 33 27.49 -20.89 0.88
C CYS A 33 26.46 -19.97 0.18
N THR A 34 26.92 -19.16 -0.77
CA THR A 34 26.01 -18.48 -1.69
C THR A 34 25.57 -19.52 -2.72
N ASP A 35 24.31 -19.91 -2.65
CA ASP A 35 23.63 -20.71 -3.67
C ASP A 35 23.82 -20.04 -5.05
N PRO A 36 24.40 -20.73 -6.06
CA PRO A 36 24.69 -20.12 -7.35
C PRO A 36 23.52 -20.17 -8.36
N ASP A 37 22.29 -20.50 -7.96
CA ASP A 37 21.14 -20.69 -8.88
C ASP A 37 19.93 -19.78 -8.60
N GLY A 38 20.14 -18.66 -7.90
CA GLY A 38 19.22 -17.53 -8.00
C GLY A 38 19.29 -16.95 -9.42
N PRO A 39 18.17 -16.62 -10.09
CA PRO A 39 18.24 -16.00 -11.41
C PRO A 39 19.12 -14.77 -11.28
N ALA A 40 20.21 -14.75 -12.04
CA ALA A 40 21.14 -13.63 -12.07
C ALA A 40 20.33 -12.34 -12.09
N ASP A 41 20.48 -11.51 -11.07
CA ASP A 41 20.07 -10.12 -11.15
C ASP A 41 20.61 -9.62 -12.50
N PRO A 42 19.74 -9.20 -13.45
CA PRO A 42 20.26 -8.56 -14.65
C PRO A 42 21.15 -7.43 -14.15
N PRO A 43 22.36 -7.23 -14.73
CA PRO A 43 23.16 -6.07 -14.37
C PRO A 43 22.22 -4.89 -14.50
N LEU A 44 22.05 -4.13 -13.41
CA LEU A 44 21.29 -2.88 -13.40
C LEU A 44 21.79 -2.12 -14.61
N GLY A 45 21.02 -2.17 -15.70
CA GLY A 45 21.37 -1.51 -16.93
C GLY A 45 21.60 -0.07 -16.56
N ASP A 46 22.69 0.50 -17.06
CA ASP A 46 22.99 1.93 -17.00
C ASP A 46 21.69 2.70 -16.89
N GLY A 47 21.55 3.42 -15.78
CA GLY A 47 20.31 4.06 -15.38
C GLY A 47 19.63 4.60 -16.62
N VAL A 48 18.44 4.08 -16.90
CA VAL A 48 17.53 4.80 -17.76
C VAL A 48 17.31 6.12 -17.03
N GLU A 49 18.11 7.12 -17.41
CA GLU A 49 17.82 8.50 -17.10
C GLU A 49 16.33 8.63 -17.43
N PRO A 50 15.48 8.92 -16.44
CA PRO A 50 14.08 9.11 -16.75
C PRO A 50 14.08 10.13 -17.89
N PRO A 51 13.40 9.86 -19.03
CA PRO A 51 13.34 10.86 -20.08
C PRO A 51 12.90 12.13 -19.39
N ASP A 52 13.64 13.22 -19.60
CA ASP A 52 13.23 14.54 -19.16
C ASP A 52 11.80 14.75 -19.68
N ASP A 53 10.81 14.51 -18.83
CA ASP A 53 9.41 14.91 -19.02
C ASP A 53 9.31 16.42 -18.77
N SER A 54 10.29 17.16 -19.28
CA SER A 54 10.25 18.60 -19.46
C SER A 54 9.67 18.92 -20.84
N SER A 55 8.90 18.00 -21.44
CA SER A 55 7.90 18.39 -22.41
C SER A 55 6.79 19.09 -21.63
N VAL A 56 7.06 20.33 -21.20
CA VAL A 56 6.04 21.34 -20.96
C VAL A 56 5.41 21.60 -22.33
N GLY A 57 4.62 20.63 -22.78
CA GLY A 57 3.84 20.71 -23.99
C GLY A 57 2.85 21.82 -23.73
N ASP A 58 3.02 22.90 -24.48
CA ASP A 58 2.02 23.92 -24.80
C ASP A 58 0.72 23.72 -24.00
N ALA A 59 0.72 24.13 -22.73
CA ALA A 59 -0.46 24.00 -21.91
C ALA A 59 -1.52 24.86 -22.59
N PRO A 60 -2.67 24.29 -23.00
CA PRO A 60 -3.67 25.06 -23.70
C PRO A 60 -4.02 26.27 -22.84
N PRO A 61 -4.23 27.46 -23.44
CA PRO A 61 -4.57 28.65 -22.67
C PRO A 61 -5.72 28.30 -21.73
N ALA A 62 -5.59 28.69 -20.45
CA ALA A 62 -6.52 28.32 -19.38
C ALA A 62 -8.00 28.61 -19.71
N ASP A 63 -8.25 29.54 -20.64
CA ASP A 63 -9.56 29.89 -21.18
C ASP A 63 -10.23 28.78 -22.02
N LEU A 64 -9.48 27.76 -22.45
CA LEU A 64 -9.99 26.56 -23.15
C LEU A 64 -10.23 25.36 -22.23
N LEU A 65 -9.75 25.40 -20.98
CA LEU A 65 -10.01 24.35 -20.01
C LEU A 65 -11.35 24.61 -19.32
N ASP A 66 -12.29 23.70 -19.53
CA ASP A 66 -13.53 23.65 -18.75
C ASP A 66 -13.22 23.11 -17.34
N LEU A 67 -12.85 24.00 -16.42
CA LEU A 67 -12.51 23.65 -15.05
C LEU A 67 -13.70 23.06 -14.28
N ASP A 68 -14.93 23.45 -14.61
CA ASP A 68 -16.13 22.90 -13.98
C ASP A 68 -16.33 21.43 -14.36
N ARG A 69 -16.07 21.09 -15.63
CA ARG A 69 -16.06 19.70 -16.08
C ARG A 69 -14.97 18.90 -15.38
N ILE A 70 -13.73 19.41 -15.38
CA ILE A 70 -12.61 18.72 -14.72
C ILE A 70 -12.90 18.52 -13.23
N GLY A 71 -13.47 19.53 -12.56
CA GLY A 71 -13.88 19.43 -11.15
C GLY A 71 -14.88 18.30 -10.92
N ARG A 72 -15.92 18.20 -11.76
CA ARG A 72 -16.90 17.11 -11.67
C ARG A 72 -16.28 15.74 -11.93
N ASP A 73 -15.37 15.64 -12.88
CA ASP A 73 -14.70 14.39 -13.21
C ASP A 73 -13.85 13.91 -12.01
N LEU A 74 -13.12 14.84 -11.36
CA LEU A 74 -12.34 14.55 -10.16
C LEU A 74 -13.20 14.17 -8.94
N ASP A 75 -14.32 14.86 -8.71
CA ASP A 75 -15.31 14.48 -7.68
C ASP A 75 -15.85 13.06 -7.92
N GLY A 76 -16.04 12.68 -9.19
CA GLY A 76 -16.42 11.33 -9.59
C GLY A 76 -15.38 10.29 -9.17
N VAL A 77 -14.10 10.58 -9.40
CA VAL A 77 -12.98 9.71 -9.01
C VAL A 77 -12.89 9.57 -7.50
N GLU A 78 -12.97 10.68 -6.74
CA GLU A 78 -12.94 10.61 -5.27
C GLU A 78 -14.08 9.72 -4.73
N SER A 79 -15.29 9.89 -5.25
CA SER A 79 -16.42 9.06 -4.87
C SER A 79 -16.21 7.58 -5.22
N ALA A 80 -15.58 7.27 -6.35
CA ALA A 80 -15.29 5.90 -6.75
C ALA A 80 -14.26 5.25 -5.82
N LEU A 81 -13.20 5.99 -5.47
CA LEU A 81 -12.18 5.54 -4.52
C LEU A 81 -12.76 5.27 -3.13
N ARG A 82 -13.67 6.13 -2.64
CA ARG A 82 -14.36 5.87 -1.37
C ARG A 82 -15.17 4.58 -1.41
N ARG A 83 -15.92 4.33 -2.50
CA ARG A 83 -16.69 3.09 -2.66
C ARG A 83 -15.77 1.86 -2.74
N LEU A 84 -14.57 2.01 -3.30
CA LEU A 84 -13.60 0.93 -3.35
C LEU A 84 -13.10 0.56 -1.95
N ASP A 85 -12.81 1.57 -1.13
CA ASP A 85 -12.45 1.39 0.28
C ASP A 85 -13.61 0.77 1.09
N ASP A 86 -14.84 1.21 0.84
CA ASP A 86 -16.05 0.70 1.46
C ASP A 86 -16.45 -0.72 0.96
N GLY A 87 -15.80 -1.24 -0.09
CA GLY A 87 -16.13 -2.52 -0.72
C GLY A 87 -17.46 -2.52 -1.50
N THR A 88 -17.93 -1.35 -1.94
CA THR A 88 -19.20 -1.14 -2.68
C THR A 88 -19.00 -0.62 -4.10
N TYR A 89 -17.76 -0.58 -4.57
CA TYR A 89 -17.38 -0.03 -5.88
C TYR A 89 -18.05 -0.72 -7.07
N TRP A 90 -18.06 -2.05 -7.07
CA TRP A 90 -18.66 -2.88 -8.12
C TRP A 90 -20.16 -3.09 -7.94
N THR A 91 -20.82 -2.39 -7.03
CA THR A 91 -22.25 -2.59 -6.74
C THR A 91 -23.06 -1.41 -7.26
N ASP A 92 -24.11 -1.70 -8.02
CA ASP A 92 -25.09 -0.73 -8.47
C ASP A 92 -25.85 -0.17 -7.26
N GLU A 93 -25.86 1.15 -7.11
CA GLU A 93 -26.45 1.83 -5.95
C GLU A 93 -28.00 1.78 -5.90
N VAL A 94 -28.65 1.46 -7.02
CA VAL A 94 -30.11 1.41 -7.16
C VAL A 94 -30.62 -0.01 -7.05
N THR A 95 -30.04 -0.93 -7.82
CA THR A 95 -30.50 -2.33 -7.86
C THR A 95 -29.81 -3.20 -6.80
N GLY A 96 -28.59 -2.83 -6.40
CA GLY A 96 -27.74 -3.66 -5.56
C GLY A 96 -27.04 -4.80 -6.32
N ASP A 97 -27.25 -4.91 -7.62
CA ASP A 97 -26.60 -5.90 -8.47
C ASP A 97 -25.14 -5.53 -8.78
N PRO A 98 -24.27 -6.48 -9.13
CA PRO A 98 -22.91 -6.16 -9.55
C PRO A 98 -22.89 -5.39 -10.88
N ILE A 99 -22.06 -4.36 -10.96
CA ILE A 99 -21.75 -3.62 -12.18
C ILE A 99 -20.80 -4.49 -13.03
N PRO A 100 -21.11 -4.73 -14.32
CA PRO A 100 -20.26 -5.52 -15.20
C PRO A 100 -18.87 -4.89 -15.40
N ASP A 101 -17.84 -5.73 -15.50
CA ASP A 101 -16.45 -5.29 -15.66
C ASP A 101 -16.26 -4.46 -16.94
N GLU A 102 -17.04 -4.73 -17.98
CA GLU A 102 -16.97 -4.01 -19.25
C GLU A 102 -17.44 -2.55 -19.10
N VAL A 103 -18.42 -2.31 -18.22
CA VAL A 103 -18.91 -0.98 -17.88
C VAL A 103 -17.84 -0.24 -17.09
N LEU A 104 -17.26 -0.87 -16.07
CA LEU A 104 -16.21 -0.26 -15.24
C LEU A 104 -14.90 -0.02 -16.02
N ALA A 105 -14.60 -0.88 -17.00
CA ALA A 105 -13.45 -0.67 -17.88
C ALA A 105 -13.65 0.52 -18.84
N ALA A 106 -14.89 0.77 -19.28
CA ALA A 106 -15.23 1.90 -20.14
C ALA A 106 -15.37 3.21 -19.33
N ASP A 107 -16.01 3.14 -18.16
CA ASP A 107 -16.20 4.25 -17.23
C ASP A 107 -15.92 3.79 -15.78
N PRO A 108 -14.70 4.05 -15.26
CA PRO A 108 -14.31 3.61 -13.93
C PRO A 108 -15.04 4.35 -12.80
N VAL A 109 -15.75 5.45 -13.09
CA VAL A 109 -16.56 6.19 -12.10
C VAL A 109 -18.05 5.84 -12.16
N ALA A 110 -18.43 4.86 -12.99
CA ALA A 110 -19.80 4.37 -13.11
C ALA A 110 -20.37 3.92 -11.75
N ARG A 111 -21.64 4.23 -11.52
CA ARG A 111 -22.38 3.86 -10.30
C ARG A 111 -23.53 2.88 -10.54
N ARG A 112 -23.82 2.63 -11.81
CA ARG A 112 -24.99 1.85 -12.25
C ARG A 112 -24.67 1.07 -13.50
N VAL A 113 -25.40 -0.01 -13.72
CA VAL A 113 -25.48 -0.66 -15.03
C VAL A 113 -26.37 0.24 -15.89
N GLU A 114 -25.81 0.91 -16.89
CA GLU A 114 -26.64 1.67 -17.83
C GLU A 114 -27.69 0.73 -18.45
N ALA A 115 -28.96 1.14 -18.39
CA ALA A 115 -30.11 0.36 -18.87
C ALA A 115 -30.27 0.44 -20.39
#